data_AF-A0A293LUF1-F1
#
_entry.id   AF-A0A293LUF1-F1
#
_cell.length_a   1.000
_cell.length_b   1.000
_cell.length_c   1.000
_cell.angle_alpha   90.00
_cell.angle_beta   90.00
_cell.angle_gamma   90.00
#
_symmetry.space_group_name_H-M   'P 1'
#
loop_
_entity.id
_entity.type
_entity.pdbx_description
1 polymer ?
#
loop_
_entity_poly.entity_id
_entity_poly.type
_entity_poly.pdbx_seq_one_letter_code
_entity_poly.pdbx_strand_id
1 'polypeptide(L)'
;MSLNRKWQQFWDTQHLNKLRLVKHTIGKYQGSLPNRTAEVLFTRLRIGHTFLTHGFLLRGEDPPECAHCSNQLSVLHFSSRTASSLV
;
A
#
# COMPACT_ATOMS: atom_id res chain seq x y z
N MET A 1 18.65 -8.32 -22.29
CA MET A 1 17.63 -8.12 -21.22
C MET A 1 16.60 -7.12 -21.68
N SER A 2 15.29 -7.42 -21.54
CA SER A 2 14.22 -6.49 -21.91
C SER A 2 14.17 -5.28 -20.97
N LEU A 3 13.67 -4.14 -21.47
CA LEU A 3 13.53 -2.91 -20.70
C LEU A 3 12.69 -3.11 -19.43
N ASN A 4 11.58 -3.85 -19.53
CA ASN A 4 10.73 -4.18 -18.38
C ASN A 4 11.49 -4.95 -17.29
N ARG A 5 12.41 -5.86 -17.65
CA ARG A 5 13.19 -6.61 -16.66
C ARG A 5 14.16 -5.70 -15.90
N LYS A 6 14.80 -4.75 -16.57
CA LYS A 6 15.69 -3.77 -15.93
C LYS A 6 14.92 -2.88 -14.96
N TRP A 7 13.74 -2.40 -15.37
CA TRP A 7 12.87 -1.62 -14.50
C TRP A 7 12.39 -2.43 -13.30
N GLN A 8 12.00 -3.69 -13.51
CA GLN A 8 11.57 -4.56 -12.43
C GLN A 8 12.68 -4.75 -11.40
N GLN A 9 13.92 -5.00 -11.84
CA GLN A 9 15.08 -5.09 -10.96
C GLN A 9 15.29 -3.81 -10.15
N PHE A 10 15.22 -2.64 -10.79
CA PHE A 10 15.30 -1.36 -10.08
C PHE A 10 14.16 -1.18 -9.07
N TRP A 11 12.94 -1.59 -9.44
CA TRP A 11 11.78 -1.51 -8.58
C TRP A 11 11.89 -2.45 -7.37
N ASP A 12 12.51 -3.60 -7.56
CA ASP A 12 12.76 -4.57 -6.48
C ASP A 12 13.72 -4.01 -5.41
N THR A 13 14.60 -3.06 -5.74
CA THR A 13 15.49 -2.40 -4.77
C THR A 13 14.83 -1.26 -3.97
N GLN A 14 13.58 -0.90 -4.28
CA GLN A 14 12.89 0.25 -3.64
C GLN A 14 12.23 -0.12 -2.31
N HIS A 15 13.01 -0.61 -1.34
CA HIS A 15 12.49 -1.16 -0.07
C HIS A 15 11.75 -0.14 0.81
N LEU A 16 12.11 1.14 0.72
CA LEU A 16 11.47 2.22 1.50
C LEU A 16 10.26 2.85 0.78
N ASN A 17 9.94 2.39 -0.43
CA ASN A 17 8.84 2.95 -1.20
C ASN A 17 7.51 2.32 -0.77
N LYS A 18 6.60 3.12 -0.21
CA LYS A 18 5.26 2.66 0.24
C LYS A 18 4.45 1.99 -0.87
N LEU A 19 4.57 2.46 -2.11
CA LEU A 19 3.88 1.87 -3.26
C LEU A 19 4.48 0.51 -3.65
N ARG A 20 5.80 0.32 -3.49
CA ARG A 20 6.48 -0.95 -3.75
C ARG A 20 5.99 -2.07 -2.84
N LEU A 21 5.73 -1.76 -1.57
CA LEU A 21 5.19 -2.73 -0.62
C LEU A 21 3.81 -3.27 -1.04
N VAL A 22 3.06 -2.50 -1.84
CA VAL A 22 1.69 -2.84 -2.26
C VAL A 22 1.63 -3.28 -3.73
N LYS A 23 2.66 -2.98 -4.53
CA LYS A 23 2.77 -3.33 -5.95
C LYS A 23 4.14 -3.93 -6.26
N HIS A 24 4.20 -5.25 -6.29
CA HIS A 24 5.44 -6.00 -6.52
C HIS A 24 5.85 -6.14 -7.99
N THR A 25 4.94 -5.89 -8.94
CA THR A 25 5.24 -6.04 -10.37
C THR A 25 4.97 -4.74 -11.13
N ILE A 26 5.90 -4.40 -12.00
CA ILE A 26 5.73 -3.30 -12.96
C ILE A 26 4.83 -3.78 -14.08
N GLY A 27 3.83 -2.96 -14.40
CA GLY A 27 2.81 -3.28 -15.39
C GLY A 27 1.45 -2.75 -14.98
N LYS A 28 0.44 -3.08 -15.78
CA LYS A 28 -0.95 -2.78 -15.45
C LYS A 28 -1.37 -3.59 -14.24
N TYR A 29 -2.19 -2.98 -13.37
CA TYR A 29 -2.80 -3.73 -12.29
C TYR A 29 -3.79 -4.74 -12.87
N GLN A 30 -3.88 -5.92 -12.26
CA GLN A 30 -4.84 -6.93 -12.69
C GLN A 30 -6.24 -6.50 -12.25
N GLY A 31 -7.12 -6.28 -13.23
CA GLY A 31 -8.47 -5.77 -13.02
C GLY A 31 -8.58 -4.29 -13.35
N SER A 32 -9.26 -3.99 -14.47
CA SER A 32 -9.78 -2.65 -14.72
C SER A 32 -10.96 -2.44 -13.80
N LEU A 33 -10.96 -1.35 -13.05
CA LEU A 33 -12.17 -0.93 -12.35
C LEU A 33 -13.14 -0.29 -13.36
N PRO A 34 -14.45 -0.27 -13.07
CA PRO A 34 -15.47 0.12 -14.04
C PRO A 34 -15.35 1.59 -14.49
N ASN A 35 -14.67 2.44 -13.71
CA ASN A 35 -14.44 3.84 -14.05
C ASN A 35 -13.18 4.39 -13.38
N ARG A 36 -12.70 5.53 -13.90
CA ARG A 36 -11.53 6.26 -13.39
C ARG A 36 -11.66 6.63 -11.91
N THR A 37 -12.86 6.97 -11.44
CA THR A 37 -13.07 7.35 -10.03
C THR A 37 -12.77 6.19 -9.09
N ALA A 38 -13.24 4.98 -9.43
CA ALA A 38 -12.94 3.77 -8.68
C ALA A 38 -11.43 3.45 -8.70
N GLU A 39 -10.75 3.61 -9.84
CA GLU A 39 -9.30 3.43 -9.92
C GLU A 39 -8.52 4.38 -9.01
N VAL A 40 -8.91 5.66 -9.00
CA VAL A 40 -8.28 6.67 -8.13
C VAL A 40 -8.52 6.34 -6.66
N LEU A 41 -9.76 5.99 -6.29
CA LEU A 41 -10.10 5.64 -4.91
C LEU A 41 -9.34 4.40 -4.44
N PHE A 42 -9.31 3.36 -5.25
CA PHE A 42 -8.58 2.12 -4.95
C PHE A 42 -7.08 2.34 -4.85
N THR A 43 -6.51 3.18 -5.73
CA THR A 43 -5.09 3.55 -5.67
C THR A 43 -4.77 4.29 -4.38
N ARG A 44 -5.56 5.30 -4.01
CA ARG A 44 -5.39 6.05 -2.75
C ARG A 44 -5.52 5.15 -1.52
N LEU A 45 -6.52 4.26 -1.52
CA LEU A 45 -6.72 3.29 -0.45
C LEU A 45 -5.49 2.42 -0.27
N ARG A 46 -4.91 1.90 -1.36
CA ARG A 46 -3.75 1.00 -1.34
C ARG A 46 -2.50 1.63 -0.76
N ILE A 47 -2.22 2.89 -1.07
CA ILE A 47 -1.07 3.61 -0.50
C ILE A 47 -1.35 4.21 0.88
N GLY A 48 -2.57 4.04 1.41
CA GLY A 48 -2.94 4.47 2.75
C GLY A 48 -3.31 5.93 2.85
N HIS A 49 -3.79 6.53 1.77
CA HIS A 49 -4.37 7.87 1.81
C HIS A 49 -5.83 7.80 2.30
N THR A 50 -5.99 7.31 3.52
CA THR A 50 -7.26 7.29 4.26
C THR A 50 -7.16 8.17 5.49
N PHE A 51 -8.29 8.57 6.07
CA PHE A 51 -8.29 9.34 7.30
C PHE A 51 -7.54 8.62 8.44
N LEU A 52 -7.68 7.30 8.56
CA LEU A 52 -7.04 6.52 9.61
C LEU A 52 -5.51 6.55 9.52
N THR A 53 -4.96 6.51 8.31
CA THR A 53 -3.50 6.37 8.09
C THR A 53 -2.81 7.66 7.64
N HIS A 54 -3.55 8.73 7.35
CA HIS A 54 -3.00 10.05 6.98
C HIS A 54 -3.62 11.23 7.76
N GLY A 55 -4.71 11.02 8.50
CA GLY A 55 -5.36 12.10 9.25
C GLY A 55 -4.42 12.75 10.27
N PHE A 56 -3.57 11.95 10.92
CA PHE A 56 -2.57 12.45 11.87
C PHE A 56 -1.59 13.44 11.22
N LEU A 57 -1.19 13.21 9.96
CA LEU A 57 -0.30 14.12 9.21
C LEU A 57 -0.95 15.49 8.97
N LEU A 58 -2.26 15.51 8.72
CA LEU A 58 -3.01 16.75 8.51
C LEU A 58 -3.22 17.54 9.81
N ARG A 59 -3.25 16.84 10.95
CA ARG A 59 -3.42 17.44 12.28
C ARG A 59 -2.09 17.70 13.01
N GLY A 60 -0.97 17.20 12.50
CA GLY A 60 0.32 17.27 13.17
C GLY A 60 0.40 16.41 14.44
N GLU A 61 -0.40 15.35 14.52
CA GLU A 61 -0.42 14.40 15.63
C GLU A 61 0.60 13.28 15.42
N ASP A 62 0.85 12.48 16.45
CA ASP A 62 1.64 11.26 16.31
C ASP A 62 0.93 10.21 15.45
N PRO A 63 1.69 9.35 14.74
CA PRO A 63 1.10 8.27 13.96
C PRO A 63 0.25 7.34 14.83
N PRO A 64 -0.93 6.94 14.38
CA PRO A 64 -1.78 6.05 15.16
C PRO A 64 -1.20 4.64 15.18
N GLU A 65 -1.24 4.01 16.34
CA GLU A 65 -0.78 2.66 16.58
C GLU A 65 -1.94 1.67 16.71
N CYS A 66 -1.68 0.41 16.35
CA CYS A 66 -2.65 -0.66 16.55
C CYS A 66 -2.72 -1.05 18.02
N ALA A 67 -3.90 -0.97 18.62
CA ALA A 67 -4.13 -1.37 20.02
C ALA A 67 -3.80 -2.85 20.33
N HIS A 68 -3.69 -3.71 19.33
CA HIS A 68 -3.43 -5.15 19.53
C HIS A 68 -1.96 -5.54 19.41
N CYS A 69 -1.18 -4.86 18.57
CA CYS A 69 0.21 -5.24 18.29
C CYS A 69 1.21 -4.10 18.42
N SER A 70 0.76 -2.90 18.83
CA SER A 70 1.56 -1.69 19.03
C SER A 70 2.40 -1.25 17.83
N ASN A 71 2.03 -1.71 16.63
CA ASN A 71 2.67 -1.28 15.39
C ASN A 71 1.90 -0.10 14.79
N GLN A 72 2.61 0.79 14.10
CA GLN A 72 1.99 1.88 13.35
C GLN A 72 0.96 1.35 12.35
N LEU A 73 -0.23 1.97 12.32
CA LEU A 73 -1.29 1.61 11.39
C LEU A 73 -0.86 1.91 9.95
N SER A 74 -1.02 0.92 9.09
CA SER A 74 -0.82 1.02 7.65
C SER A 74 -1.85 0.16 6.91
N VAL A 75 -1.98 0.34 5.59
CA VAL A 75 -2.85 -0.51 4.77
C VAL A 75 -2.42 -1.97 4.82
N LEU A 76 -1.10 -2.19 4.80
CA LEU A 76 -0.53 -3.54 4.93
C LEU A 76 -0.87 -4.14 6.29
N HIS A 77 -0.87 -3.33 7.35
CA HIS A 77 -1.28 -3.80 8.68
C HIS A 77 -2.76 -4.25 8.69
N PHE A 78 -3.64 -3.58 7.96
CA PHE A 78 -5.03 -4.02 7.80
C PHE A 78 -5.12 -5.32 6.97
N SER A 79 -4.41 -5.39 5.85
CA SER A 79 -4.39 -6.56 4.97
C SER A 79 -3.64 -7.78 5.54
N SER A 80 -2.69 -7.58 6.47
CA SER A 80 -1.94 -8.68 7.10
C SER A 80 -2.76 -9.39 8.19
N ARG A 81 -3.75 -8.72 8.80
CA ARG A 81 -4.62 -9.34 9.83
C ARG A 81 -5.46 -10.50 9.30
N THR A 82 -5.74 -10.56 7.99
CA THR A 82 -6.47 -11.68 7.39
C THR A 82 -5.59 -12.89 7.06
N ALA A 83 -4.26 -12.79 7.17
CA ALA A 83 -3.35 -13.89 6.87
C ALA A 83 -2.95 -14.73 8.11
N SER A 84 -3.19 -14.23 9.33
CA SER A 84 -2.83 -14.91 10.58
C SER A 84 -3.99 -15.67 11.26
N SER A 85 -5.10 -15.91 10.55
CA SER A 85 -6.23 -16.70 11.06
C SER A 85 -6.62 -17.88 10.16
N LEU A 86 -5.73 -18.32 9.26
CA LEU A 86 -5.88 -19.54 8.48
C LEU A 86 -4.56 -20.34 8.38
N VAL A 87 -3.88 -20.49 9.52
CA VAL A 87 -3.03 -21.67 9.79
C VAL A 87 -3.67 -22.41 10.95
#